data_AF-A0A4Q2U3U6-F1
#
_entry.id   AF-A0A4Q2U3U6-F1
#
_cell.length_a   1.000
_cell.length_b   1.000
_cell.length_c   1.000
_cell.angle_alpha   90.00
_cell.angle_beta   90.00
_cell.angle_gamma   90.00
#
_symmetry.space_group_name_H-M   'P 1'
#
loop_
_entity.id
_entity.type
_entity.pdbx_description
1 polymer ?
#
loop_
_entity_poly.entity_id
_entity_poly.type
_entity_poly.pdbx_seq_one_letter_code
_entity_poly.pdbx_strand_id
1 'polypeptide(L)'
;MRRGRAGGAGPGRGGARRSRRARRPRPLGRDALEGLTPVAGERRRLVAVTLDEGSIGRGNPDQEHERRIAIYDLVEENSFGLSGRDGPGPDGGPYRLAIGLQEGKLVFSVADEAGAPLMSHLLSLQPFRSVLKDYLMLCDTYYRAIRTASPSLIEAIDMGRRGLHDEGAALLGERLRGKVEADPGTLRRLFTLMTALHYKG
;
A
#
# COMPACT_ATOMS: atom_id res chain seq x y z
N MET A 1 35.63 50.95 60.03
CA MET A 1 35.65 49.61 60.66
C MET A 1 36.11 48.58 59.63
N ARG A 2 37.23 47.88 59.93
CA ARG A 2 37.71 46.52 59.55
C ARG A 2 37.17 45.92 58.22
N ARG A 3 37.93 45.64 57.15
CA ARG A 3 39.09 44.74 56.88
C ARG A 3 38.97 43.27 57.38
N GLY A 4 39.03 42.34 56.43
CA GLY A 4 39.42 40.90 56.51
C GLY A 4 38.94 40.18 55.23
N ARG A 5 39.76 39.79 54.22
CA ARG A 5 40.77 38.68 54.14
C ARG A 5 40.28 37.40 54.83
N ALA A 6 40.48 36.17 54.37
CA ALA A 6 40.95 35.54 53.13
C ALA A 6 40.93 34.02 53.42
N GLY A 7 40.87 33.15 52.40
CA GLY A 7 41.61 31.88 52.42
C GLY A 7 40.79 30.59 52.43
N GLY A 8 41.17 29.68 51.53
CA GLY A 8 40.81 28.26 51.63
C GLY A 8 40.67 27.55 50.28
N ALA A 9 41.78 27.30 49.59
CA ALA A 9 41.87 26.35 48.48
C ALA A 9 42.28 24.96 48.99
N GLY A 10 41.72 23.88 48.44
CA GLY A 10 42.23 22.52 48.61
C GLY A 10 41.31 21.44 48.00
N PRO A 11 41.83 20.40 47.32
CA PRO A 11 41.16 19.79 46.18
C PRO A 11 40.47 18.45 46.51
N GLY A 12 39.18 18.35 46.19
CA GLY A 12 38.40 17.12 46.27
C GLY A 12 38.31 16.42 44.92
N ARG A 13 39.08 15.34 44.76
CA ARG A 13 39.09 14.43 43.62
C ARG A 13 37.76 13.68 43.48
N GLY A 14 37.44 13.31 42.24
CA GLY A 14 36.81 12.02 41.94
C GLY A 14 35.34 12.09 41.57
N GLY A 15 35.05 11.87 40.29
CA GLY A 15 33.70 11.56 39.84
C GLY A 15 33.40 12.00 38.43
N ALA A 16 34.19 11.53 37.45
CA ALA A 16 33.82 11.58 36.05
C ALA A 16 32.46 10.85 35.88
N ARG A 17 31.36 11.61 35.85
CA ARG A 17 30.06 11.09 35.43
C ARG A 17 30.16 10.80 33.93
N ARG A 18 30.53 9.56 33.64
CA ARG A 18 30.49 8.97 32.31
C ARG A 18 29.12 9.25 31.72
N SER A 19 29.13 10.03 30.65
CA SER A 19 28.07 10.10 29.64
C SER A 19 27.47 8.72 29.42
N ARG A 20 26.19 8.52 29.76
CA ARG A 20 25.42 7.41 29.19
C ARG A 20 25.25 7.72 27.71
N ARG A 21 26.26 7.32 26.91
CA ARG A 21 26.11 7.22 25.46
C ARG A 21 24.93 6.29 25.22
N ALA A 22 23.90 6.82 24.58
CA ALA A 22 22.85 6.02 23.98
C ALA A 22 23.52 4.90 23.17
N ARG A 23 23.15 3.65 23.46
CA ARG A 23 23.62 2.49 22.70
C ARG A 23 23.21 2.75 21.24
N ARG A 24 24.20 2.91 20.36
CA ARG A 24 23.95 2.90 18.92
C ARG A 24 23.19 1.62 18.57
N PRO A 25 22.09 1.67 17.80
CA PRO A 25 21.48 0.46 17.28
C PRO A 25 22.54 -0.32 16.51
N ARG A 26 22.62 -1.63 16.76
CA ARG A 26 23.47 -2.52 15.96
C ARG A 26 23.03 -2.37 14.50
N PRO A 27 23.95 -2.21 13.53
CA PRO A 27 23.57 -2.37 12.14
C PRO A 27 22.99 -3.78 11.99
N LEU A 28 21.77 -3.87 11.45
CA LEU A 28 21.19 -5.14 11.01
C LEU A 28 22.23 -5.79 10.10
N GLY A 29 22.76 -6.93 10.54
CA GLY A 29 23.74 -7.68 9.76
C GLY A 29 23.16 -8.01 8.39
N ARG A 30 24.03 -8.07 7.38
CA ARG A 30 23.70 -8.56 6.03
C ARG A 30 23.05 -9.96 6.04
N ASP A 31 23.15 -10.67 7.15
CA ASP A 31 22.61 -12.02 7.35
C ASP A 31 21.10 -12.04 7.64
N ALA A 32 20.44 -10.89 7.84
CA ALA A 32 18.98 -10.82 8.00
C ALA A 32 18.21 -10.95 6.67
N LEU A 33 18.92 -11.02 5.54
CA LEU A 33 18.35 -11.22 4.20
C LEU A 33 18.68 -12.61 3.62
N GLU A 34 19.40 -13.46 4.36
CA GLU A 34 19.82 -14.79 3.90
C GLU A 34 18.74 -15.88 3.99
N GLY A 35 17.49 -15.49 4.32
CA GLY A 35 16.33 -16.39 4.37
C GLY A 35 15.20 -16.02 3.40
N LEU A 36 15.35 -14.98 2.58
CA LEU A 36 14.35 -14.59 1.58
C LEU A 36 14.75 -15.15 0.21
N THR A 37 14.93 -16.47 0.15
CA THR A 37 14.75 -17.15 -1.14
C THR A 37 13.29 -16.95 -1.55
N PRO A 38 13.00 -16.43 -2.76
CA PRO A 38 11.64 -16.45 -3.29
C PRO A 38 11.15 -17.89 -3.18
N VAL A 39 9.99 -18.09 -2.54
CA VAL A 39 9.41 -19.43 -2.43
C VAL A 39 9.09 -19.87 -3.87
N ALA A 40 9.95 -20.72 -4.42
CA ALA A 40 9.69 -21.42 -5.66
C ALA A 40 8.43 -22.27 -5.44
N GLY A 41 7.27 -21.83 -5.93
CA GLY A 41 6.02 -22.59 -5.80
C GLY A 41 4.70 -21.83 -5.98
N GLU A 42 4.64 -20.52 -5.79
CA GLU A 42 3.33 -19.83 -5.80
C GLU A 42 2.94 -19.35 -7.21
N ARG A 43 2.40 -20.25 -8.04
CA ARG A 43 1.81 -19.90 -9.35
C ARG A 43 0.57 -19.01 -9.22
N ARG A 44 -0.07 -19.00 -8.06
CA ARG A 44 -1.27 -18.20 -7.77
C ARG A 44 -0.94 -16.74 -7.45
N ARG A 45 -0.41 -16.01 -8.43
CA ARG A 45 -0.08 -14.60 -8.29
C ARG A 45 -0.15 -13.83 -9.60
N LEU A 46 -0.21 -12.52 -9.47
CA LEU A 46 0.03 -11.55 -10.52
C LEU A 46 1.53 -11.32 -10.67
N VAL A 47 2.05 -11.47 -11.90
CA VAL A 47 3.43 -11.14 -12.27
C VAL A 47 3.53 -9.85 -13.09
N ALA A 48 2.42 -9.37 -13.62
CA ALA A 48 2.34 -8.08 -14.30
C ALA A 48 0.96 -7.46 -14.11
N VAL A 49 0.93 -6.15 -13.89
CA VAL A 49 -0.28 -5.35 -13.88
C VAL A 49 -0.09 -4.16 -14.80
N THR A 50 -1.00 -3.97 -15.75
CA THR A 50 -0.97 -2.87 -16.73
C THR A 50 -2.26 -2.09 -16.72
N LEU A 51 -2.19 -0.81 -17.04
CA LEU A 51 -3.35 0.05 -17.23
C LEU A 51 -3.56 0.30 -18.72
N ASP A 52 -4.79 0.20 -19.18
CA ASP A 52 -5.16 0.59 -20.54
C ASP A 52 -5.18 2.12 -20.65
N GLU A 53 -4.09 2.68 -21.19
CA GLU A 53 -3.94 4.14 -21.40
C GLU A 53 -5.07 4.72 -22.26
N GLY A 54 -5.63 3.93 -23.20
CA GLY A 54 -6.67 4.38 -24.11
C GLY A 54 -8.00 4.68 -23.40
N SER A 55 -8.30 3.94 -22.33
CA SER A 55 -9.54 4.12 -21.55
C SER A 55 -9.36 4.92 -20.26
N ILE A 56 -8.22 4.78 -19.58
CA ILE A 56 -7.98 5.44 -18.29
C ILE A 56 -7.45 6.87 -18.46
N GLY A 57 -6.79 7.15 -19.59
CA GLY A 57 -6.13 8.43 -19.85
C GLY A 57 -4.87 8.63 -18.99
N ARG A 58 -3.99 9.51 -19.46
CA ARG A 58 -2.78 9.86 -18.72
C ARG A 58 -3.09 10.82 -17.57
N GLY A 59 -2.59 10.49 -16.38
CA GLY A 59 -2.61 11.36 -15.22
C GLY A 59 -1.52 12.43 -15.26
N ASN A 60 -1.55 13.32 -14.27
CA ASN A 60 -0.42 14.21 -14.00
C ASN A 60 0.77 13.41 -13.39
N PRO A 61 1.97 14.01 -13.23
CA PRO A 61 3.14 13.29 -12.71
C PRO A 61 2.93 12.60 -11.35
N ASP A 62 2.18 13.22 -10.45
CA ASP A 62 1.89 12.67 -9.12
C ASP A 62 0.95 11.46 -9.24
N GLN A 63 -0.08 11.55 -10.09
CA GLN A 63 -1.00 10.43 -10.35
C GLN A 63 -0.29 9.24 -10.99
N GLU A 64 0.60 9.48 -11.96
CA GLU A 64 1.40 8.42 -12.58
C GLU A 64 2.44 7.85 -11.60
N HIS A 65 2.89 8.62 -10.63
CA HIS A 65 3.72 8.12 -9.55
C HIS A 65 2.93 7.21 -8.61
N GLU A 66 1.74 7.62 -8.16
CA GLU A 66 0.86 6.81 -7.32
C GLU A 66 0.43 5.50 -8.00
N ARG A 67 0.08 5.55 -9.30
CA ARG A 67 -0.24 4.35 -10.09
C ARG A 67 0.93 3.37 -10.12
N ARG A 68 2.16 3.85 -10.33
CA ARG A 68 3.37 3.01 -10.34
C ARG A 68 3.64 2.38 -8.98
N ILE A 69 3.49 3.12 -7.89
CA ILE A 69 3.63 2.60 -6.53
C ILE A 69 2.60 1.50 -6.29
N ALA A 70 1.32 1.76 -6.57
CA ALA A 70 0.26 0.79 -6.35
C ALA A 70 0.41 -0.49 -7.20
N ILE A 71 0.89 -0.37 -8.45
CA ILE A 71 1.22 -1.52 -9.30
C ILE A 71 2.40 -2.31 -8.73
N TYR A 72 3.46 -1.63 -8.31
CA TYR A 72 4.64 -2.27 -7.74
C TYR A 72 4.28 -3.05 -6.48
N ASP A 73 3.59 -2.41 -5.53
CA ASP A 73 3.16 -3.05 -4.28
C ASP A 73 2.27 -4.27 -4.53
N LEU A 74 1.38 -4.20 -5.52
CA LEU A 74 0.51 -5.31 -5.92
C LEU A 74 1.28 -6.46 -6.56
N VAL A 75 2.24 -6.20 -7.44
CA VAL A 75 3.03 -7.27 -8.09
C VAL A 75 3.99 -7.92 -7.09
N GLU A 76 4.56 -7.13 -6.18
CA GLU A 76 5.52 -7.60 -5.17
C GLU A 76 4.86 -8.55 -4.17
N GLU A 77 3.66 -8.23 -3.69
CA GLU A 77 2.99 -9.02 -2.65
C GLU A 77 1.50 -9.23 -2.98
N ASN A 78 1.19 -10.41 -3.54
CA ASN A 78 -0.18 -10.83 -3.78
C ASN A 78 -0.33 -12.36 -3.80
N SER A 79 -1.53 -12.82 -3.44
CA SER A 79 -2.07 -14.14 -3.78
C SER A 79 -3.32 -13.93 -4.63
N PHE A 80 -3.26 -14.38 -5.87
CA PHE A 80 -4.31 -14.17 -6.89
C PHE A 80 -4.51 -15.44 -7.72
N GLY A 81 -5.74 -15.94 -7.76
CA GLY A 81 -6.13 -17.06 -8.62
C GLY A 81 -7.50 -16.86 -9.24
N LEU A 82 -7.82 -17.71 -10.21
CA LEU A 82 -9.12 -17.69 -10.88
C LEU A 82 -10.03 -18.78 -10.31
N SER A 83 -11.26 -18.40 -9.95
CA SER A 83 -12.29 -19.34 -9.48
C SER A 83 -13.14 -19.78 -10.67
N GLY A 84 -13.07 -21.06 -11.07
CA GLY A 84 -13.92 -21.59 -12.14
C GLY A 84 -13.72 -23.09 -12.39
N ARG A 85 -14.78 -23.77 -12.87
CA ARG A 85 -14.74 -25.18 -13.33
C ARG A 85 -13.83 -25.38 -14.55
N ASP A 86 -13.70 -24.35 -15.39
CA ASP A 86 -12.93 -24.36 -16.65
C ASP A 86 -11.70 -23.44 -16.60
N GLY A 87 -11.45 -22.79 -15.46
CA GLY A 87 -10.18 -22.09 -15.21
C GLY A 87 -9.05 -23.10 -14.97
N PRO A 88 -7.77 -22.70 -15.01
CA PRO A 88 -6.63 -23.60 -14.81
C PRO A 88 -6.57 -24.25 -13.41
N GLY A 89 -7.58 -24.01 -12.56
CA GLY A 89 -7.72 -24.64 -11.25
C GLY A 89 -6.72 -24.12 -10.22
N PRO A 90 -6.55 -24.84 -9.10
CA PRO A 90 -5.69 -24.42 -8.01
C PRO A 90 -4.19 -24.29 -8.39
N ASP A 91 -3.75 -24.95 -9.47
CA ASP A 91 -2.35 -24.94 -9.96
C ASP A 91 -2.11 -23.93 -11.10
N GLY A 92 -3.11 -23.09 -11.38
CA GLY A 92 -3.02 -22.08 -12.43
C GLY A 92 -2.11 -20.90 -12.11
N GLY A 93 -1.77 -20.17 -13.17
CA GLY A 93 -0.91 -18.98 -13.14
C GLY A 93 0.57 -19.29 -13.38
N PRO A 94 1.47 -18.30 -13.22
CA PRO A 94 1.19 -16.92 -12.84
C PRO A 94 0.37 -16.16 -13.90
N TYR A 95 -0.23 -15.05 -13.48
CA TYR A 95 -1.19 -14.30 -14.26
C TYR A 95 -0.71 -12.89 -14.57
N ARG A 96 -1.22 -12.35 -15.67
CA ARG A 96 -1.13 -10.94 -16.03
C ARG A 96 -2.50 -10.30 -15.89
N LEU A 97 -2.56 -9.12 -15.28
CA LEU A 97 -3.80 -8.35 -15.14
C LEU A 97 -3.70 -7.03 -15.93
N ALA A 98 -4.65 -6.82 -16.83
CA ALA A 98 -4.88 -5.53 -17.46
C ALA A 98 -6.15 -4.90 -16.87
N ILE A 99 -6.02 -3.66 -16.41
CA ILE A 99 -7.14 -2.85 -15.90
C ILE A 99 -7.47 -1.76 -16.92
N GLY A 100 -8.75 -1.63 -17.26
CA GLY A 100 -9.27 -0.56 -18.12
C GLY A 100 -10.55 0.03 -17.57
N LEU A 101 -11.09 1.03 -18.27
CA LEU A 101 -12.38 1.65 -17.96
C LEU A 101 -13.32 1.60 -19.17
N GLN A 102 -14.59 1.25 -18.95
CA GLN A 102 -15.60 1.27 -19.98
C GLN A 102 -16.95 1.67 -19.38
N GLU A 103 -17.49 2.82 -19.78
CA GLU A 103 -18.83 3.28 -19.37
C GLU A 103 -19.05 3.26 -17.83
N GLY A 104 -18.07 3.73 -17.06
CA GLY A 104 -18.12 3.72 -15.59
C GLY A 104 -18.00 2.33 -14.97
N LYS A 105 -17.45 1.36 -15.71
CA LYS A 105 -17.11 0.01 -15.23
C LYS A 105 -15.60 -0.17 -15.33
N LEU A 106 -15.01 -0.85 -14.34
CA LEU A 106 -13.67 -1.37 -14.45
C LEU A 106 -13.67 -2.63 -15.31
N VAL A 107 -12.79 -2.64 -16.30
CA VAL A 107 -12.47 -3.82 -17.09
C VAL A 107 -11.33 -4.53 -16.39
N PHE A 108 -11.55 -5.79 -16.01
CA PHE A 108 -10.59 -6.64 -15.32
C PHE A 108 -10.23 -7.81 -16.23
N SER A 109 -9.16 -7.65 -17.01
CA SER A 109 -8.75 -8.63 -18.02
C SER A 109 -7.56 -9.44 -17.51
N VAL A 110 -7.75 -10.75 -17.37
CA VAL A 110 -6.73 -11.68 -16.87
C VAL A 110 -6.22 -12.54 -18.02
N ALA A 111 -4.91 -12.63 -18.13
CA ALA A 111 -4.20 -13.49 -19.07
C ALA A 111 -3.21 -14.41 -18.33
N ASP A 112 -2.77 -15.46 -19.00
CA ASP A 112 -1.67 -16.29 -18.50
C ASP A 112 -0.32 -15.56 -18.61
N GLU A 113 0.75 -16.23 -18.18
CA GLU A 113 2.11 -15.69 -18.22
C GLU A 113 2.58 -15.35 -19.65
N ALA A 114 2.13 -16.10 -20.65
CA ALA A 114 2.44 -15.88 -22.07
C ALA A 114 1.59 -14.75 -22.70
N GLY A 115 0.58 -14.25 -21.99
CA GLY A 115 -0.32 -13.21 -22.44
C GLY A 115 -1.56 -13.72 -23.16
N ALA A 116 -1.82 -15.03 -23.15
CA ALA A 116 -3.05 -15.58 -23.69
C ALA A 116 -4.23 -15.20 -22.79
N PRO A 117 -5.31 -14.60 -23.34
CA PRO A 117 -6.44 -14.15 -22.53
C PRO A 117 -7.17 -15.34 -21.91
N LEU A 118 -7.40 -15.28 -20.59
CA LEU A 118 -8.13 -16.30 -19.84
C LEU A 118 -9.55 -15.86 -19.55
N MET A 119 -9.74 -14.61 -19.13
CA MET A 119 -11.06 -14.06 -18.86
C MET A 119 -11.06 -12.53 -18.82
N SER A 120 -12.24 -11.93 -18.96
CA SER A 120 -12.44 -10.51 -18.69
C SER A 120 -13.73 -10.28 -17.91
N HIS A 121 -13.69 -9.37 -16.94
CA HIS A 121 -14.83 -9.02 -16.11
C HIS A 121 -15.07 -7.52 -16.08
N LEU A 122 -16.34 -7.15 -16.24
CA LEU A 122 -16.82 -5.78 -16.07
C LEU A 122 -17.37 -5.60 -14.65
N LEU A 123 -16.76 -4.71 -13.89
CA LEU A 123 -17.13 -4.37 -12.52
C LEU A 123 -17.68 -2.95 -12.50
N SER A 124 -18.99 -2.80 -12.25
CA SER A 124 -19.59 -1.47 -12.07
C SER A 124 -18.90 -0.71 -10.92
N LEU A 125 -18.51 0.54 -11.18
CA LEU A 125 -17.95 1.43 -10.16
C LEU A 125 -19.02 2.06 -9.26
N GLN A 126 -20.30 1.97 -9.63
CA GLN A 126 -21.39 2.59 -8.87
C GLN A 126 -21.41 2.21 -7.38
N PRO A 127 -21.23 0.93 -6.97
CA PRO A 127 -21.19 0.56 -5.56
C PRO A 127 -20.03 1.19 -4.78
N PHE A 128 -18.94 1.56 -5.46
CA PHE A 128 -17.74 2.12 -4.84
C PHE A 128 -17.81 3.64 -4.69
N ARG A 129 -18.83 4.32 -5.22
CA ARG A 129 -18.88 5.79 -5.25
C ARG A 129 -18.83 6.43 -3.87
N SER A 130 -19.51 5.86 -2.87
CA SER A 130 -19.51 6.42 -1.52
C SER A 130 -18.12 6.32 -0.90
N VAL A 131 -17.53 5.12 -0.84
CA VAL A 131 -16.21 4.89 -0.23
C VAL A 131 -15.12 5.69 -0.94
N LEU A 132 -15.17 5.82 -2.27
CA LEU A 132 -14.23 6.64 -3.04
C LEU A 132 -14.37 8.13 -2.71
N LYS A 133 -15.61 8.63 -2.61
CA LYS A 133 -15.88 10.03 -2.24
C LYS A 133 -15.38 10.34 -0.84
N ASP A 134 -15.67 9.48 0.13
CA ASP A 134 -15.27 9.66 1.52
C ASP A 134 -13.73 9.59 1.66
N TYR A 135 -13.08 8.74 0.86
CA TYR A 135 -11.63 8.63 0.81
C TYR A 135 -10.98 9.92 0.32
N LEU A 136 -11.49 10.47 -0.79
CA LEU A 136 -11.00 11.74 -1.33
C LEU A 136 -11.18 12.89 -0.32
N MET A 137 -12.30 12.93 0.41
CA MET A 137 -12.52 13.92 1.46
C MET A 137 -11.51 13.79 2.62
N LEU A 138 -11.17 12.57 3.03
CA LEU A 138 -10.14 12.36 4.06
C LEU A 138 -8.74 12.72 3.57
N CYS A 139 -8.41 12.49 2.30
CA CYS A 139 -7.14 12.94 1.72
C CYS A 139 -7.00 14.46 1.74
N ASP A 140 -8.06 15.19 1.38
CA ASP A 140 -8.09 16.65 1.47
C ASP A 140 -7.95 17.15 2.92
N THR A 141 -8.62 16.46 3.85
CA THR A 141 -8.54 16.76 5.28
C THR A 141 -7.13 16.53 5.81
N TYR A 142 -6.50 15.42 5.43
CA TYR A 142 -5.11 15.10 5.77
C TYR A 142 -4.14 16.18 5.27
N TYR A 143 -4.26 16.61 4.02
CA TYR A 143 -3.38 17.62 3.44
C TYR A 143 -3.47 18.99 4.16
N ARG A 144 -4.67 19.34 4.65
CA ARG A 144 -4.87 20.53 5.48
C ARG A 144 -4.30 20.33 6.89
N ALA A 145 -4.48 19.15 7.46
CA ALA A 145 -4.09 18.83 8.83
C ALA A 145 -2.57 18.67 9.02
N ILE A 146 -1.85 18.04 8.07
CA ILE A 146 -0.44 17.67 8.28
C ILE A 146 0.49 18.85 8.59
N ARG A 147 0.11 20.06 8.19
CA ARG A 147 0.90 21.28 8.43
C ARG A 147 0.71 21.88 9.82
N THR A 148 -0.42 21.63 10.49
CA THR A 148 -0.82 22.40 11.69
C THR A 148 -1.49 21.58 12.79
N ALA A 149 -1.97 20.38 12.50
CA ALA A 149 -2.70 19.53 13.44
C ALA A 149 -1.78 18.83 14.44
N SER A 150 -2.36 18.41 15.57
CA SER A 150 -1.65 17.56 16.53
C SER A 150 -1.35 16.18 15.91
N PRO A 151 -0.26 15.51 16.33
CA PRO A 151 0.04 14.15 15.90
C PRO A 151 -1.14 13.17 16.09
N SER A 152 -1.86 13.29 17.21
CA SER A 152 -3.04 12.47 17.50
C SER A 152 -4.17 12.63 16.48
N LEU A 153 -4.37 13.84 15.95
CA LEU A 153 -5.39 14.09 14.94
C LEU A 153 -4.95 13.55 13.57
N ILE A 154 -3.67 13.67 13.23
CA ILE A 154 -3.11 13.08 12.01
C ILE A 154 -3.26 11.55 12.04
N GLU A 155 -2.92 10.92 13.16
CA GLU A 155 -3.10 9.48 13.36
C GLU A 155 -4.56 9.04 13.22
N ALA A 156 -5.50 9.81 13.78
CA ALA A 156 -6.93 9.54 13.65
C ALA A 156 -7.42 9.63 12.19
N ILE A 157 -6.96 10.64 11.43
CA ILE A 157 -7.25 10.77 10.00
C ILE A 157 -6.66 9.59 9.23
N ASP A 158 -5.42 9.21 9.51
CA ASP A 158 -4.76 8.08 8.86
C ASP A 158 -5.44 6.74 9.17
N MET A 159 -5.93 6.55 10.40
CA MET A 159 -6.78 5.41 10.74
C MET A 159 -8.06 5.39 9.91
N GLY A 160 -8.74 6.53 9.76
CA GLY A 160 -9.94 6.66 8.92
C GLY A 160 -9.67 6.30 7.46
N ARG A 161 -8.56 6.82 6.90
CA ARG A 161 -8.12 6.49 5.53
C ARG A 161 -7.87 4.99 5.37
N ARG A 162 -7.20 4.36 6.34
CA ARG A 162 -6.96 2.92 6.31
C ARG A 162 -8.26 2.12 6.36
N GLY A 163 -9.23 2.55 7.16
CA GLY A 163 -10.55 1.92 7.25
C GLY A 163 -11.33 1.97 5.93
N LEU A 164 -11.29 3.08 5.20
CA LEU A 164 -11.95 3.17 3.88
C LEU A 164 -11.32 2.25 2.84
N HIS A 165 -10.00 2.06 2.89
CA HIS A 165 -9.32 1.05 2.05
C HIS A 165 -9.77 -0.37 2.41
N ASP A 166 -9.94 -0.68 3.70
CA ASP A 166 -10.44 -2.01 4.13
C ASP A 166 -11.89 -2.23 3.69
N GLU A 167 -12.76 -1.23 3.85
CA GLU A 167 -14.15 -1.28 3.40
C GLU A 167 -14.24 -1.47 1.87
N GLY A 168 -13.46 -0.68 1.12
CA GLY A 168 -13.39 -0.78 -0.32
C GLY A 168 -12.85 -2.12 -0.81
N ALA A 169 -11.84 -2.66 -0.14
CA ALA A 169 -11.27 -3.98 -0.43
C ALA A 169 -12.28 -5.11 -0.16
N ALA A 170 -13.01 -5.03 0.95
CA ALA A 170 -14.08 -5.99 1.27
C ALA A 170 -15.17 -5.97 0.20
N LEU A 171 -15.63 -4.78 -0.20
CA LEU A 171 -16.59 -4.63 -1.29
C LEU A 171 -16.06 -5.19 -2.61
N LEU A 172 -14.79 -4.94 -2.94
CA LEU A 172 -14.15 -5.51 -4.13
C LEU A 172 -14.16 -7.04 -4.10
N GLY A 173 -13.84 -7.64 -2.95
CA GLY A 173 -13.93 -9.08 -2.73
C GLY A 173 -15.33 -9.64 -3.00
N GLU A 174 -16.39 -8.98 -2.50
CA GLU A 174 -17.78 -9.38 -2.77
C GLU A 174 -18.12 -9.35 -4.26
N ARG A 175 -17.62 -8.35 -5.00
CA ARG A 175 -17.87 -8.19 -6.44
C ARG A 175 -17.10 -9.20 -7.31
N LEU A 176 -15.97 -9.67 -6.79
CA LEU A 176 -15.09 -10.67 -7.41
C LEU A 176 -15.37 -12.11 -6.97
N ARG A 177 -16.23 -12.32 -5.97
CA ARG A 177 -16.59 -13.65 -5.48
C ARG A 177 -17.02 -14.58 -6.63
N GLY A 178 -16.42 -15.77 -6.65
CA GLY A 178 -16.69 -16.81 -7.66
C GLY A 178 -16.04 -16.55 -9.03
N LYS A 179 -15.17 -15.54 -9.14
CA LYS A 179 -14.41 -15.19 -10.34
C LYS A 179 -12.90 -15.18 -10.07
N VAL A 180 -12.53 -14.50 -9.00
CA VAL A 180 -11.15 -14.35 -8.53
C VAL A 180 -11.09 -14.78 -7.07
N GLU A 181 -10.06 -15.54 -6.75
CA GLU A 181 -9.67 -15.87 -5.39
C GLU A 181 -8.45 -15.02 -5.03
N ALA A 182 -8.63 -14.09 -4.11
CA ALA A 182 -7.58 -13.20 -3.64
C ALA A 182 -7.66 -13.06 -2.11
N ASP A 183 -6.50 -12.97 -1.47
CA ASP A 183 -6.44 -12.71 -0.03
C ASP A 183 -6.80 -11.23 0.28
N PRO A 184 -7.12 -10.89 1.55
CA PRO A 184 -7.47 -9.53 1.93
C PRO A 184 -6.39 -8.48 1.61
N GLY A 185 -5.11 -8.83 1.71
CA GLY A 185 -3.99 -7.95 1.37
C GLY A 185 -3.94 -7.65 -0.12
N THR A 186 -4.15 -8.65 -0.98
CA THR A 186 -4.28 -8.48 -2.43
C THR A 186 -5.47 -7.60 -2.79
N LEU A 187 -6.64 -7.84 -2.19
CA LEU A 187 -7.84 -7.02 -2.42
C LEU A 187 -7.61 -5.55 -2.01
N ARG A 188 -6.89 -5.31 -0.90
CA ARG A 188 -6.52 -3.97 -0.47
C ARG A 188 -5.57 -3.26 -1.44
N ARG A 189 -4.57 -3.97 -1.99
CA ARG A 189 -3.67 -3.41 -3.01
C ARG A 189 -4.39 -3.15 -4.33
N LEU A 190 -5.29 -4.03 -4.73
CA LEU A 190 -6.16 -3.82 -5.89
C LEU A 190 -7.07 -2.59 -5.70
N PHE A 191 -7.69 -2.43 -4.54
CA PHE A 191 -8.48 -1.25 -4.23
C PHE A 191 -7.62 0.01 -4.19
N THR A 192 -6.39 -0.07 -3.66
CA THR A 192 -5.43 1.04 -3.70
C THR A 192 -5.14 1.48 -5.14
N LEU A 193 -4.84 0.54 -6.04
CA LEU A 193 -4.66 0.84 -7.46
C LEU A 193 -5.92 1.47 -8.07
N MET A 194 -7.10 0.97 -7.73
CA MET A 194 -8.38 1.54 -8.18
C MET A 194 -8.53 3.01 -7.74
N THR A 195 -8.13 3.37 -6.51
CA THR A 195 -8.16 4.79 -6.07
C THR A 195 -7.19 5.65 -6.87
N ALA A 196 -6.01 5.13 -7.21
CA ALA A 196 -4.98 5.82 -7.99
C ALA A 196 -5.38 6.05 -9.48
N LEU A 197 -6.44 5.38 -9.95
CA LEU A 197 -6.99 5.66 -11.29
C LEU A 197 -7.59 7.07 -11.38
N HIS A 198 -7.95 7.70 -10.25
CA HIS A 198 -8.55 9.03 -10.18
C HIS A 198 -9.80 9.17 -11.05
N TYR A 199 -10.66 8.15 -11.04
CA TYR A 199 -11.90 8.14 -11.80
C TYR A 199 -12.78 9.34 -11.44
N LYS A 200 -13.01 10.22 -12.41
CA LYS A 200 -13.99 11.31 -12.35
C LYS A 200 -15.31 10.78 -12.89
N GLY A 201 -16.10 10.16 -12.02
CA GLY A 201 -17.42 9.65 -12.34
C GLY A 201 -18.54 10.60 -12.00
#